data_AF-A0A1C5Z2F1-F1
#
_entry.id   AF-A0A1C5Z2F1-F1
#
_cell.length_a   1.000
_cell.length_b   1.000
_cell.length_c   1.000
_cell.angle_alpha   90.00
_cell.angle_beta   90.00
_cell.angle_gamma   90.00
#
_symmetry.space_group_name_H-M   'P 1'
#
loop_
_entity.id
_entity.type
_entity.pdbx_description
1 polymer ?
#
loop_
_entity_poly.entity_id
_entity_poly.type
_entity_poly.pdbx_seq_one_letter_code
_entity_poly.pdbx_strand_id
1 'polypeptide(L)'
;MRYNTKCTVWHKQPDGAFITQHYPCWWQDTEAENIAKTGKTDVDRALIHLPLLAVVDKSDYIAKGDIDFDVTASVAELLKAVSPLKISTVERKDYGSPIMRHTEVTAK
;
A
#
# COMPACT_ATOMS: atom_id res chain seq x y z
N MET A 1 -7.60 -14.38 6.58
CA MET A 1 -7.28 -13.81 5.24
C MET A 1 -6.09 -14.56 4.66
N ARG A 2 -6.10 -14.88 3.35
CA ARG A 2 -4.90 -15.40 2.65
C ARG A 2 -4.12 -14.22 2.08
N TYR A 3 -2.79 -14.26 2.16
CA TYR A 3 -1.89 -13.26 1.60
C TYR A 3 -1.20 -13.86 0.38
N ASN A 4 -1.04 -13.08 -0.70
CA ASN A 4 -0.40 -13.54 -1.94
C ASN A 4 1.03 -13.00 -2.11
N THR A 5 1.41 -11.99 -1.33
CA THR A 5 2.72 -11.36 -1.40
C THR A 5 3.07 -10.63 -0.09
N LYS A 6 4.23 -9.98 -0.05
CA LYS A 6 4.59 -8.97 0.93
C LYS A 6 4.46 -7.57 0.34
N CYS A 7 4.24 -6.59 1.21
CA CYS A 7 4.17 -5.19 0.90
C CYS A 7 5.14 -4.44 1.79
N THR A 8 5.82 -3.44 1.22
CA THR A 8 6.61 -2.48 1.97
C THR A 8 5.82 -1.19 2.09
N VAL A 9 5.65 -0.69 3.32
CA VAL A 9 4.99 0.57 3.64
C VAL A 9 6.03 1.52 4.21
N TRP A 10 6.09 2.73 3.68
CA TRP A 10 6.80 3.84 4.30
C TRP A 10 5.79 4.70 5.04
N HIS A 11 5.71 4.50 6.35
CA HIS A 11 4.79 5.21 7.22
C HIS A 11 5.37 6.57 7.62
N LYS A 12 4.64 7.64 7.34
CA LYS A 12 5.10 9.00 7.64
C LYS A 12 4.88 9.34 9.11
N GLN A 13 5.96 9.63 9.82
CA GLN A 13 5.95 10.07 11.21
C GLN A 13 5.61 11.57 11.34
N PRO A 14 5.17 12.02 12.53
CA PRO A 14 4.85 13.43 12.79
C PRO A 14 6.03 14.39 12.61
N ASP A 15 7.26 13.91 12.80
CA ASP A 15 8.51 14.66 12.60
C ASP A 15 8.91 14.78 11.12
N GLY A 16 8.17 14.12 10.22
CA GLY A 16 8.42 14.10 8.78
C GLY A 16 9.33 12.96 8.31
N ALA A 17 9.88 12.15 9.24
CA ALA A 17 10.62 10.95 8.89
C ALA A 17 9.68 9.84 8.38
N PHE A 18 10.24 8.84 7.69
CA PHE A 18 9.49 7.65 7.29
C PHE A 18 10.06 6.43 7.98
N ILE A 19 9.16 5.57 8.45
CA ILE A 19 9.52 4.24 8.96
C ILE A 19 9.11 3.20 7.94
N THR A 20 10.08 2.42 7.50
CA THR A 20 9.89 1.26 6.62
C THR A 20 9.28 0.11 7.41
N GLN A 21 8.16 -0.43 6.94
CA GLN A 21 7.45 -1.55 7.58
C GLN A 21 7.04 -2.56 6.53
N HIS A 22 7.20 -3.85 6.84
CA HIS A 22 6.86 -4.93 5.94
C HIS A 22 5.65 -5.70 6.45
N TYR A 23 4.69 -5.91 5.56
CA TYR A 23 3.46 -6.61 5.90
C TYR A 23 3.18 -7.74 4.91
N PRO A 24 2.72 -8.91 5.37
CA PRO A 24 2.07 -9.85 4.46
C PRO A 24 0.78 -9.19 3.95
N CYS A 25 0.53 -9.26 2.65
CA CYS A 25 -0.59 -8.57 2.05
C CYS A 25 -1.21 -9.36 0.89
N TRP A 26 -2.46 -9.06 0.60
CA TRP A 26 -3.08 -9.44 -0.66
C TRP A 26 -3.02 -8.23 -1.59
N TRP A 27 -2.16 -8.29 -2.60
CA TRP A 27 -2.02 -7.24 -3.60
C TRP A 27 -2.83 -7.59 -4.84
N GLN A 28 -3.71 -6.68 -5.25
CA GLN A 28 -4.46 -6.76 -6.49
C GLN A 28 -4.16 -5.54 -7.35
N ASP A 29 -3.41 -5.76 -8.43
CA ASP A 29 -3.17 -4.77 -9.47
C ASP A 29 -4.49 -4.52 -10.20
N THR A 30 -4.97 -3.27 -10.24
CA THR A 30 -6.21 -2.92 -10.97
C THR A 30 -5.96 -2.41 -12.39
N GLU A 31 -4.70 -2.43 -12.85
CA GLU A 31 -4.30 -2.09 -14.23
C GLU A 31 -5.08 -2.89 -15.30
N ALA A 32 -5.28 -4.19 -15.07
CA ALA A 32 -5.82 -5.09 -16.10
C ALA A 32 -7.34 -4.98 -16.33
N GLU A 33 -8.12 -4.50 -15.36
CA GLU A 33 -9.59 -4.42 -15.50
C GLU A 33 -10.08 -3.10 -16.12
N ASN A 34 -9.31 -2.00 -16.01
CA ASN A 34 -9.75 -0.70 -16.51
C ASN A 34 -9.50 -0.51 -18.02
N ILE A 35 -8.52 -1.20 -18.61
CA ILE A 35 -8.27 -1.15 -20.06
C ILE A 35 -9.49 -1.68 -20.84
N ALA A 36 -10.19 -2.67 -20.30
CA ALA A 36 -11.33 -3.29 -20.97
C ALA A 36 -12.61 -2.44 -20.96
N LYS A 37 -12.76 -1.47 -20.03
CA LYS A 37 -14.04 -0.75 -19.83
C LYS A 37 -14.04 0.74 -20.14
N THR A 38 -12.93 1.46 -20.01
CA THR A 38 -13.03 2.94 -20.00
C THR A 38 -12.08 3.71 -20.89
N GLY A 39 -11.14 3.07 -21.60
CA GLY A 39 -10.27 3.76 -22.57
C GLY A 39 -9.46 4.93 -21.98
N LYS A 40 -9.36 5.01 -20.65
CA LYS A 40 -8.55 5.98 -19.92
C LYS A 40 -7.31 5.27 -19.42
N THR A 41 -6.18 5.59 -20.03
CA THR A 41 -4.85 5.37 -19.45
C THR A 41 -4.72 6.28 -18.25
N ASP A 42 -5.13 5.85 -17.06
CA ASP A 42 -4.88 6.68 -15.88
C ASP A 42 -4.76 5.92 -14.56
N VAL A 43 -3.55 6.06 -14.02
CA VAL A 43 -3.05 5.83 -12.66
C VAL A 43 -3.00 4.38 -12.21
N ASP A 44 -1.78 3.89 -11.94
CA ASP A 44 -1.46 2.59 -11.33
C ASP A 44 -2.19 2.44 -10.00
N ARG A 45 -3.41 1.92 -10.06
CA ARG A 45 -4.25 1.71 -8.87
C ARG A 45 -4.04 0.30 -8.37
N ALA A 46 -3.75 0.18 -7.09
CA ALA A 46 -3.69 -1.12 -6.43
C ALA A 46 -4.72 -1.15 -5.30
N LEU A 47 -5.46 -2.25 -5.24
CA LEU A 47 -6.25 -2.62 -4.06
C LEU A 47 -5.41 -3.59 -3.23
N ILE A 48 -5.10 -3.20 -2.00
CA ILE A 48 -4.26 -3.96 -1.08
C ILE A 48 -5.07 -4.30 0.15
N HIS A 49 -5.05 -5.57 0.56
CA HIS A 49 -5.58 -5.97 1.85
C HIS A 49 -4.44 -6.33 2.81
N LEU A 50 -4.42 -5.65 3.95
CA LEU A 50 -3.42 -5.78 5.00
C LEU A 50 -4.03 -6.39 6.27
N PRO A 51 -3.20 -6.96 7.17
CA PRO A 51 -3.64 -7.33 8.50
C PRO A 51 -4.28 -6.14 9.22
N LEU A 52 -5.28 -6.40 10.08
CA LEU A 52 -5.94 -5.32 10.84
C LEU A 52 -4.97 -4.53 11.73
N LEU A 53 -3.89 -5.18 12.18
CA LEU A 53 -2.84 -4.57 13.01
C LEU A 53 -1.85 -3.70 12.21
N ALA A 54 -1.95 -3.68 10.88
CA ALA A 54 -1.06 -2.86 10.06
C ALA A 54 -1.28 -1.37 10.33
N VAL A 55 -0.19 -0.67 10.59
CA VAL A 55 -0.19 0.78 10.83
C VAL A 55 0.04 1.46 9.49
N VAL A 56 -1.04 1.97 8.90
CA VAL A 56 -1.07 2.63 7.59
C VAL A 56 -2.02 3.83 7.59
N ASP A 57 -1.67 4.87 6.84
CA ASP A 57 -2.44 6.10 6.68
C ASP A 57 -2.38 6.62 5.22
N LYS A 58 -3.30 7.52 4.85
CA LYS A 58 -3.41 8.19 3.54
C LYS A 58 -2.21 9.06 3.16
N SER A 59 -1.29 9.30 4.09
CA SER A 59 -0.06 10.04 3.82
C SER A 59 1.14 9.14 3.50
N ASP A 60 0.94 7.82 3.58
CA ASP A 60 2.00 6.84 3.42
C ASP A 60 2.18 6.41 1.97
N TYR A 61 3.32 5.79 1.73
CA TYR A 61 3.65 5.16 0.46
C TYR A 61 3.68 3.64 0.63
N ILE A 62 3.29 2.90 -0.40
CA ILE A 62 3.28 1.44 -0.40
C ILE A 62 3.81 0.89 -1.72
N ALA A 63 4.60 -0.17 -1.65
CA ALA A 63 5.08 -0.91 -2.81
C ALA A 63 4.90 -2.41 -2.61
N LYS A 64 4.76 -3.11 -3.74
CA LYS A 64 4.70 -4.56 -3.79
C LYS A 64 6.10 -5.14 -3.62
N GLY A 65 6.25 -6.09 -2.71
CA GLY A 65 7.52 -6.75 -2.44
C GLY A 65 8.12 -6.40 -1.07
N ASP A 66 9.24 -7.04 -0.79
CA ASP A 66 10.05 -6.87 0.41
C ASP A 66 11.24 -5.98 0.03
N ILE A 67 11.11 -4.67 0.27
CA ILE A 67 12.06 -3.65 -0.17
C ILE A 67 12.79 -3.12 1.05
N ASP A 68 14.10 -3.33 1.08
CA ASP A 68 14.99 -2.78 2.10
C ASP A 68 15.52 -1.43 1.62
N PHE A 69 14.67 -0.41 1.74
CA PHE A 69 14.99 0.97 1.37
C PHE A 69 14.55 1.91 2.47
N ASP A 70 15.52 2.55 3.12
CA ASP A 70 15.27 3.56 4.13
C ASP A 70 15.33 4.97 3.56
N VAL A 71 14.29 5.75 3.85
CA VAL A 71 14.19 7.16 3.43
C VAL A 71 15.04 8.00 4.37
N THR A 72 16.31 8.21 4.00
CA THR A 72 17.28 8.93 4.83
C THR A 72 17.32 10.44 4.55
N ALA A 73 17.11 10.87 3.30
CA ALA A 73 17.25 12.28 2.91
C ALA A 73 16.00 12.86 2.24
N SER A 74 15.31 12.14 1.35
CA SER A 74 14.12 12.69 0.70
C SER A 74 13.13 11.65 0.17
N VAL A 75 11.84 12.02 0.16
CA VAL A 75 10.78 11.25 -0.52
C VAL A 75 11.01 11.19 -2.04
N ALA A 76 11.69 12.19 -2.62
CA ALA A 76 11.99 12.21 -4.05
C ALA A 76 12.89 11.04 -4.48
N GLU A 77 13.85 10.66 -3.62
CA GLU A 77 14.71 9.49 -3.88
C GLU A 77 13.90 8.19 -3.80
N LEU A 78 13.01 8.06 -2.83
CA LEU A 78 12.09 6.94 -2.73
C LEU A 78 11.25 6.81 -4.01
N LEU A 79 10.63 7.91 -4.45
CA LEU A 79 9.82 7.94 -5.66
C LEU A 79 10.61 7.54 -6.91
N LYS A 80 11.89 7.91 -6.99
CA LYS A 80 12.76 7.55 -8.11
C LYS A 80 13.28 6.11 -8.05
N ALA A 81 13.54 5.60 -6.85
CA ALA A 81 14.17 4.31 -6.65
C ALA A 81 13.19 3.15 -6.85
N VAL A 82 11.97 3.27 -6.30
CA VAL A 82 11.02 2.15 -6.22
C VAL A 82 9.62 2.47 -6.70
N SER A 83 9.38 3.71 -7.15
CA SER A 83 8.08 4.18 -7.67
C SER A 83 6.88 3.69 -6.84
N PRO A 84 6.86 3.92 -5.51
CA PRO A 84 5.79 3.41 -4.68
C PRO A 84 4.49 4.16 -4.94
N LEU A 85 3.37 3.49 -4.69
CA LEU A 85 2.04 4.08 -4.80
C LEU A 85 1.72 4.87 -3.52
N LYS A 86 1.04 6.01 -3.67
CA LYS A 86 0.59 6.77 -2.52
C LYS A 86 -0.74 6.23 -2.03
N ILE A 87 -0.86 5.96 -0.73
CA ILE A 87 -2.12 5.51 -0.16
C ILE A 87 -3.17 6.62 -0.28
N SER A 88 -4.35 6.29 -0.79
CA SER A 88 -5.45 7.22 -0.99
C SER A 88 -6.62 6.97 -0.04
N THR A 89 -6.89 5.71 0.27
CA THR A 89 -7.93 5.29 1.21
C THR A 89 -7.40 4.22 2.15
N VAL A 90 -7.88 4.25 3.39
CA VAL A 90 -7.63 3.22 4.39
C VAL A 90 -8.97 2.94 5.06
N GLU A 91 -9.43 1.70 4.99
CA GLU A 91 -10.67 1.26 5.60
C GLU A 91 -10.45 0.02 6.46
N ARG A 92 -10.76 0.12 7.75
CA ARG A 92 -10.69 -1.04 8.65
C ARG A 92 -11.99 -1.81 8.57
N LYS A 93 -11.89 -3.08 8.18
CA LYS A 93 -13.03 -3.99 8.10
C LYS A 93 -12.92 -5.04 9.20
N ASP A 94 -13.76 -4.93 10.22
CA ASP A 94 -13.77 -5.90 11.32
C ASP A 94 -14.56 -7.17 10.93
N TYR A 95 -15.73 -7.01 10.29
CA TYR A 95 -16.65 -8.08 9.91
C TYR A 95 -17.06 -9.04 11.07
N GLY A 96 -16.72 -8.74 12.33
CA GLY A 96 -17.12 -9.49 13.51
C GLY A 96 -16.40 -10.83 13.72
N SER A 97 -15.53 -11.25 12.79
CA SER A 97 -14.79 -12.51 12.84
C SER A 97 -13.29 -12.27 12.71
N PRO A 98 -12.45 -12.75 13.65
CA PRO A 98 -11.00 -12.50 13.64
C PRO A 98 -10.29 -12.88 12.34
N ILE A 99 -10.79 -13.89 11.62
CA ILE A 99 -10.19 -14.36 10.36
C ILE A 99 -10.59 -13.53 9.14
N MET A 100 -11.65 -12.74 9.25
CA MET A 100 -12.17 -11.83 8.22
C MET A 100 -11.69 -10.39 8.44
N ARG A 101 -11.16 -10.07 9.63
CA ARG A 101 -10.60 -8.76 9.96
C ARG A 101 -9.43 -8.40 9.07
N HIS A 102 -9.51 -7.26 8.40
CA HIS A 102 -8.42 -6.72 7.60
C HIS A 102 -8.54 -5.22 7.40
N THR A 103 -7.47 -4.61 6.92
CA THR A 103 -7.44 -3.22 6.50
C THR A 103 -7.38 -3.19 4.97
N GLU A 104 -8.38 -2.59 4.34
CA GLU A 104 -8.40 -2.35 2.91
C GLU A 104 -7.73 -1.01 2.60
N VAL A 105 -6.82 -1.04 1.63
CA VAL A 105 -6.02 0.09 1.21
C VAL A 105 -6.14 0.24 -0.29
N THR A 106 -6.45 1.45 -0.75
CA THR A 106 -6.33 1.79 -2.18
C THR A 106 -5.16 2.74 -2.33
N ALA A 107 -4.22 2.42 -3.22
CA ALA A 107 -3.06 3.25 -3.50
C ALA A 107 -3.00 3.64 -4.99
N LYS A 108 -2.46 4.82 -5.29
CA LYS A 108 -2.36 5.39 -6.64
C LYS A 108 -1.22 6.41 -6.76
#